data_AF-A0A416T9W3-F1
#
_entry.id   AF-A0A416T9W3-F1
#
_cell.length_a   1.000
_cell.length_b   1.000
_cell.length_c   1.000
_cell.angle_alpha   90.00
_cell.angle_beta   90.00
_cell.angle_gamma   90.00
#
_symmetry.space_group_name_H-M   'P 1'
#
loop_
_entity.id
_entity.type
_entity.pdbx_description
1 polymer ?
#
loop_
_entity_poly.entity_id
_entity_poly.type
_entity_poly.pdbx_seq_one_letter_code
_entity_poly.pdbx_strand_id
1 'polypeptide(L)'
;MLHNETRNLLIQAYNKTHNAKEVAECFSVDVSTVYRLVEQMKREGSVSVKTSLRGRKASLKEADLQKIQELVQQKPDITLQEIIDTLQLKICIETVRKALIKLGYSYKKKSLHASEQERPRCTGETPLMERDYVWHKC
;
A
#
# COMPACT_ATOMS: atom_id res chain seq x y z
N MET A 1 -19.42 -19.70 1.95
CA MET A 1 -19.17 -19.29 0.55
C MET A 1 -18.17 -20.26 -0.06
N LEU A 2 -18.43 -20.79 -1.27
CA LEU A 2 -17.50 -21.70 -1.96
C LEU A 2 -16.19 -20.99 -2.31
N HIS A 3 -15.06 -21.63 -2.04
CA HIS A 3 -13.73 -21.14 -2.39
C HIS A 3 -13.49 -21.18 -3.91
N ASN A 4 -12.56 -20.37 -4.42
CA ASN A 4 -12.30 -20.26 -5.87
C ASN A 4 -11.93 -21.60 -6.50
N GLU A 5 -11.07 -22.38 -5.84
CA GLU A 5 -10.67 -23.72 -6.30
C GLU A 5 -11.88 -24.64 -6.44
N THR A 6 -12.76 -24.68 -5.44
CA THR A 6 -13.97 -25.50 -5.45
C THR A 6 -14.94 -25.09 -6.57
N ARG A 7 -15.07 -23.78 -6.87
CA ARG A 7 -15.90 -23.31 -7.99
C ARG A 7 -15.35 -23.77 -9.33
N ASN A 8 -14.02 -23.74 -9.51
CA ASN A 8 -13.38 -24.23 -10.72
C ASN A 8 -13.62 -25.74 -10.89
N LEU A 9 -13.44 -26.52 -9.81
CA LEU A 9 -13.71 -27.97 -9.82
C LEU A 9 -15.18 -28.28 -10.11
N LEU A 10 -16.11 -27.51 -9.54
CA LEU A 10 -17.54 -27.64 -9.79
C LEU A 10 -17.87 -27.44 -11.27
N ILE A 11 -17.31 -26.41 -11.92
CA ILE A 11 -17.50 -26.19 -13.36
C ILE A 11 -16.88 -27.32 -14.19
N GLN A 12 -15.70 -27.81 -13.81
CA GLN A 12 -15.09 -28.96 -14.49
C GLN A 12 -15.96 -30.21 -14.37
N ALA A 13 -16.54 -30.48 -13.20
CA ALA A 13 -17.46 -31.58 -13.00
C ALA A 13 -18.73 -31.41 -13.86
N TYR A 14 -19.31 -30.21 -13.87
CA TYR A 14 -20.48 -29.89 -14.71
C TYR A 14 -20.20 -30.06 -16.20
N ASN A 15 -19.03 -29.64 -16.68
CA ASN A 15 -18.65 -29.81 -18.09
C ASN A 15 -18.44 -31.28 -18.49
N LYS A 16 -18.21 -32.18 -17.52
CA LYS A 16 -18.10 -33.62 -17.76
C LYS A 16 -19.48 -34.30 -17.75
N THR A 17 -20.30 -34.03 -16.73
CA THR A 17 -21.57 -34.74 -16.52
C THR A 17 -22.76 -34.07 -17.20
N HIS A 18 -22.72 -32.75 -17.40
CA HIS A 18 -23.84 -31.91 -17.83
C HIS A 18 -25.11 -32.04 -16.97
N ASN A 19 -25.00 -32.63 -15.77
CA ASN A 19 -26.11 -32.82 -14.84
C ASN A 19 -25.92 -31.92 -13.61
N ALA A 20 -26.75 -30.88 -13.50
CA ALA A 20 -26.67 -29.93 -12.41
C ALA A 20 -27.05 -30.52 -11.04
N LYS A 21 -27.94 -31.52 -11.00
CA LYS A 21 -28.42 -32.12 -9.72
C LYS A 21 -27.34 -32.97 -9.06
N GLU A 22 -26.72 -33.85 -9.84
CA GLU A 22 -25.61 -34.69 -9.36
C GLU A 22 -24.43 -33.83 -8.88
N VAL A 23 -24.08 -32.78 -9.63
CA VAL A 23 -23.00 -31.85 -9.25
C VAL A 23 -23.37 -31.09 -7.97
N ALA A 24 -24.62 -30.66 -7.83
CA ALA A 24 -25.10 -30.00 -6.61
C ALA A 24 -24.96 -30.91 -5.38
N GLU A 25 -25.34 -32.18 -5.50
CA GLU A 25 -25.21 -33.18 -4.43
C GLU A 25 -23.74 -33.45 -4.08
N CYS A 26 -22.88 -33.69 -5.07
CA CYS A 26 -21.45 -33.96 -4.87
C CYS A 26 -20.72 -32.81 -4.15
N PHE A 27 -21.10 -31.56 -4.45
CA PHE A 27 -20.48 -30.37 -3.84
C PHE A 27 -21.27 -29.82 -2.64
N SER A 28 -22.37 -30.47 -2.25
CA SER A 28 -23.27 -30.03 -1.17
C SER A 28 -23.71 -28.58 -1.32
N VAL A 29 -24.12 -28.19 -2.52
CA VAL A 29 -24.62 -26.84 -2.86
C VAL A 29 -25.99 -26.92 -3.51
N ASP A 30 -26.75 -25.83 -3.49
CA ASP A 30 -28.00 -25.77 -4.23
C ASP A 30 -27.79 -25.81 -5.75
N VAL A 31 -28.73 -26.42 -6.47
CA VAL A 31 -28.76 -26.48 -7.93
C VAL A 31 -28.72 -25.07 -8.56
N SER A 32 -29.36 -24.10 -7.91
CA SER A 32 -29.32 -22.68 -8.32
C SER A 32 -27.90 -22.11 -8.32
N THR A 33 -27.05 -22.54 -7.39
CA THR A 33 -25.65 -22.12 -7.32
C THR A 33 -24.85 -22.67 -8.49
N VAL A 34 -25.11 -23.92 -8.90
CA VAL A 34 -24.48 -24.52 -10.09
C VAL A 34 -24.84 -23.72 -11.33
N TYR A 35 -26.12 -23.47 -11.58
CA TYR A 35 -26.55 -22.68 -12.75
C TYR A 35 -25.98 -21.26 -12.75
N ARG A 36 -26.01 -20.57 -11.61
CA ARG A 36 -25.44 -19.22 -11.48
C ARG A 36 -23.94 -19.19 -11.83
N LEU A 37 -23.17 -20.17 -11.38
CA LEU A 37 -21.73 -20.26 -11.68
C LEU A 37 -21.47 -20.63 -13.15
N VAL A 38 -22.28 -21.53 -13.72
CA VAL A 38 -22.19 -21.90 -15.15
C VAL A 38 -22.50 -20.69 -16.04
N GLU A 39 -23.54 -19.92 -15.72
CA GLU A 39 -23.87 -18.70 -16.44
C GLU A 39 -22.78 -17.64 -16.29
N GLN A 40 -22.23 -17.48 -15.08
CA GLN A 40 -21.08 -16.60 -14.85
C GLN A 40 -19.87 -17.01 -15.72
N MET A 41 -19.56 -18.31 -15.80
CA MET A 41 -18.51 -18.84 -16.66
C MET A 41 -18.77 -18.53 -18.14
N LYS A 42 -19.99 -18.69 -18.63
CA LYS A 42 -20.35 -18.38 -20.03
C LYS A 42 -20.22 -16.90 -20.35
N ARG A 43 -20.64 -16.03 -19.42
CA ARG A 43 -20.62 -14.58 -19.63
C ARG A 43 -19.22 -13.97 -19.55
N GLU A 44 -18.38 -14.48 -18.65
CA GLU A 44 -17.16 -13.80 -18.21
C GLU A 44 -15.89 -14.63 -18.39
N GLY A 45 -16.02 -15.93 -18.68
CA GLY A 45 -14.90 -16.87 -18.77
C GLY A 45 -14.23 -17.18 -17.43
N SER A 46 -14.79 -16.72 -16.29
CA SER A 46 -14.23 -16.96 -14.96
C SER A 46 -15.31 -17.07 -13.88
N VAL A 47 -15.05 -17.91 -12.87
CA VAL A 47 -15.95 -18.13 -11.71
C VAL A 47 -15.35 -17.65 -10.38
N SER A 48 -14.30 -16.85 -10.45
CA SER A 48 -13.68 -16.28 -9.27
C SER A 48 -14.67 -15.39 -8.49
N VAL A 49 -14.50 -15.36 -7.17
CA VAL A 49 -15.24 -14.42 -6.31
C VAL A 49 -14.93 -13.01 -6.76
N LYS A 50 -15.98 -12.25 -7.09
CA LYS A 50 -15.86 -10.82 -7.37
C LYS A 50 -15.87 -10.04 -6.08
N THR A 51 -14.87 -9.19 -5.91
CA THR A 51 -14.91 -8.12 -4.92
C THR A 51 -15.75 -6.97 -5.45
N SER A 52 -16.59 -6.38 -4.60
CA SER A 52 -17.33 -5.18 -4.96
C SER A 52 -16.36 -4.02 -5.19
N LEU A 53 -16.38 -3.43 -6.38
CA LEU A 53 -15.62 -2.21 -6.69
C LEU A 53 -16.34 -0.93 -6.23
N ARG A 54 -17.40 -1.08 -5.43
CA ARG A 54 -18.14 0.03 -4.83
C ARG A 54 -17.38 0.49 -3.58
N GLY A 55 -17.09 1.78 -3.51
CA GLY A 55 -16.31 2.38 -2.44
C GLY A 55 -15.68 3.68 -2.88
N ARG A 56 -14.95 4.32 -1.96
CA ARG A 56 -14.22 5.56 -2.24
C ARG A 56 -13.14 5.30 -3.29
N LYS A 57 -13.19 6.05 -4.39
CA LYS A 57 -12.18 5.94 -5.45
C LYS A 57 -10.86 6.54 -4.96
N ALA A 58 -9.76 5.93 -5.38
CA ALA A 58 -8.42 6.45 -5.08
C ALA A 58 -8.24 7.82 -5.73
N SER A 59 -7.51 8.71 -5.04
CA SER A 59 -7.21 10.05 -5.54
C SER A 59 -6.21 10.05 -6.70
N LEU A 60 -5.35 9.03 -6.78
CA LEU A 60 -4.39 8.82 -7.85
C LEU A 60 -4.89 7.73 -8.80
N LYS A 61 -4.81 7.98 -10.11
CA LYS A 61 -5.06 6.96 -11.13
C LYS A 61 -3.80 6.15 -11.41
N GLU A 62 -3.96 4.99 -12.04
CA GLU A 62 -2.83 4.14 -12.43
C GLU A 62 -1.85 4.84 -13.37
N ALA A 63 -2.36 5.66 -14.31
CA ALA A 63 -1.51 6.48 -15.17
C ALA A 63 -0.67 7.51 -14.40
N ASP A 64 -1.22 8.09 -13.32
CA ASP A 64 -0.49 9.04 -12.49
C ASP A 64 0.60 8.32 -11.68
N LEU A 65 0.32 7.10 -11.20
CA LEU A 65 1.31 6.26 -10.52
C LEU A 65 2.48 5.91 -11.44
N GLN A 66 2.21 5.59 -12.72
CA GLN A 66 3.26 5.32 -13.70
C GLN A 66 4.14 6.55 -13.94
N LYS A 67 3.54 7.73 -14.11
CA LYS A 67 4.29 8.99 -14.26
C LYS A 67 5.15 9.31 -13.04
N ILE A 68 4.61 9.11 -11.83
CA ILE A 68 5.38 9.29 -10.59
C ILE A 68 6.57 8.32 -10.57
N GLN A 69 6.36 7.07 -10.94
CA GLN A 69 7.41 6.06 -10.99
C GLN A 69 8.51 6.42 -11.99
N GLU A 70 8.16 6.82 -13.21
CA GLU A 70 9.11 7.26 -14.23
C GLU A 70 9.92 8.48 -13.76
N LEU A 71 9.26 9.46 -13.16
CA LEU A 71 9.89 10.68 -12.65
C LEU A 71 10.89 10.38 -11.52
N VAL A 72 10.54 9.49 -10.59
CA VAL A 72 11.46 9.03 -9.53
C VAL A 72 12.63 8.23 -10.08
N GLN A 73 12.41 7.42 -11.13
CA GLN A 73 13.50 6.70 -11.79
C GLN A 73 14.47 7.64 -12.52
N GLN A 74 13.96 8.68 -13.17
CA GLN A 74 14.79 9.69 -13.83
C GLN A 74 15.55 10.57 -12.82
N LYS A 75 14.89 10.94 -11.71
CA LYS A 75 15.43 11.83 -10.68
C LYS A 75 15.17 11.23 -9.29
N PRO A 76 16.06 10.38 -8.77
CA PRO A 76 15.84 9.71 -7.50
C PRO A 76 15.89 10.65 -6.28
N ASP A 77 16.55 11.79 -6.41
CA ASP A 77 16.69 12.81 -5.34
C ASP A 77 15.52 13.82 -5.31
N ILE A 78 14.48 13.61 -6.11
CA ILE A 78 13.33 14.52 -6.20
C ILE A 78 12.55 14.58 -4.88
N THR A 79 12.14 15.78 -4.47
CA THR A 79 11.34 15.94 -3.25
C THR A 79 9.86 15.64 -3.51
N LEU A 80 9.12 15.27 -2.44
CA LEU A 80 7.69 14.97 -2.57
C LEU A 80 6.86 16.16 -3.07
N GLN A 81 7.27 17.39 -2.74
CA GLN A 81 6.63 18.62 -3.22
C GLN A 81 6.93 18.83 -4.71
N GLU A 82 8.17 18.65 -5.13
CA GLU A 82 8.55 18.74 -6.54
C GLU A 82 7.76 17.73 -7.41
N ILE A 83 7.47 16.53 -6.90
CA ILE A 83 6.60 15.57 -7.61
C ILE A 83 5.20 16.15 -7.84
N ILE A 84 4.63 16.82 -6.83
CA ILE A 84 3.31 17.44 -6.93
C ILE A 84 3.32 18.57 -7.95
N ASP A 85 4.33 19.43 -7.88
CA ASP A 85 4.44 20.62 -8.72
C ASP A 85 4.72 20.25 -10.18
N THR A 86 5.61 19.29 -10.43
CA THR A 86 5.97 18.83 -11.78
C THR A 86 4.80 18.16 -12.49
N LEU A 87 4.02 17.35 -11.76
CA LEU A 87 2.85 16.65 -12.31
C LEU A 87 1.54 17.46 -12.17
N GLN A 88 1.60 18.65 -11.56
CA GLN A 88 0.47 19.54 -11.28
C GLN A 88 -0.72 18.83 -10.61
N LEU A 89 -0.42 17.93 -9.66
CA LEU A 89 -1.43 17.11 -8.98
C LEU A 89 -2.09 17.90 -7.84
N LYS A 90 -3.42 17.93 -7.79
CA LYS A 90 -4.16 18.58 -6.68
C LYS A 90 -4.30 17.67 -5.46
N ILE A 91 -3.17 17.21 -4.91
CA ILE A 91 -3.13 16.16 -3.91
C ILE A 91 -2.15 16.53 -2.80
N CYS A 92 -2.38 16.05 -1.57
CA CYS A 92 -1.45 16.27 -0.46
C CYS A 92 -0.19 15.39 -0.56
N ILE A 93 0.91 15.92 -0.01
CA ILE A 93 2.24 15.27 0.11
C ILE A 93 2.13 13.84 0.65
N GLU A 94 1.27 13.61 1.64
CA GLU A 94 1.12 12.30 2.28
C GLU A 94 0.55 11.24 1.33
N THR A 95 -0.25 11.64 0.34
CA THR A 95 -0.79 10.70 -0.65
C THR A 95 0.30 10.24 -1.61
N VAL A 96 1.18 11.17 -2.03
CA VAL A 96 2.36 10.85 -2.85
C VAL A 96 3.30 9.93 -2.07
N ARG A 97 3.56 10.24 -0.80
CA ARG A 97 4.36 9.38 0.09
C ARG A 97 3.80 7.96 0.17
N LYS A 98 2.49 7.81 0.42
CA LYS A 98 1.82 6.49 0.48
C LYS A 98 1.90 5.75 -0.85
N ALA A 99 1.77 6.46 -1.97
CA ALA A 99 1.92 5.88 -3.30
C ALA A 99 3.33 5.31 -3.51
N LEU A 100 4.37 6.06 -3.14
CA LEU A 100 5.76 5.60 -3.26
C LEU A 100 6.07 4.39 -2.38
N ILE A 101 5.57 4.37 -1.15
CA ILE A 101 5.71 3.20 -0.26
C ILE A 101 5.04 1.96 -0.88
N LYS A 102 3.85 2.13 -1.48
CA LYS A 102 3.14 1.04 -2.16
C LYS A 102 3.90 0.52 -3.38
N LEU A 103 4.64 1.38 -4.07
CA LEU A 103 5.53 1.02 -5.18
C LEU A 103 6.86 0.38 -4.71
N GLY A 104 7.12 0.35 -3.40
CA GLY A 104 8.34 -0.26 -2.83
C GLY A 104 9.52 0.69 -2.66
N TYR A 105 9.34 1.99 -2.91
CA TYR A 105 10.41 2.97 -2.70
C TYR A 105 10.54 3.32 -1.22
N SER A 106 11.80 3.37 -0.75
CA SER A 106 12.13 3.91 0.56
C SER A 106 12.65 5.34 0.41
N TYR A 107 12.07 6.26 1.16
CA TYR A 107 12.53 7.64 1.22
C TYR A 107 13.49 7.81 2.38
N LYS A 108 14.76 8.11 2.10
CA LYS A 108 15.71 8.54 3.13
C LYS A 108 15.67 10.06 3.23
N LYS A 109 15.23 10.57 4.38
CA LYS A 109 15.31 12.01 4.68
C LYS A 109 16.79 12.42 4.68
N LYS A 110 17.21 13.24 3.71
CA LYS A 110 18.51 13.93 3.75
C LYS A 110 18.30 15.25 4.50
N SER A 111 18.79 15.35 5.74
CA SER A 111 18.92 16.65 6.40
C SER A 111 20.14 17.36 5.81
N LEU A 112 19.94 18.36 4.95
CA LEU A 112 21.02 19.24 4.48
C LEU A 112 21.60 20.08 5.62
N HIS A 113 20.76 20.37 6.63
CA HIS A 113 21.13 21.14 7.81
C HIS A 113 20.52 20.44 9.04
N ALA A 114 21.36 20.09 10.02
CA ALA A 114 20.90 19.57 11.29
C ALA A 114 20.61 20.75 12.22
N SER A 115 19.45 20.77 12.88
CA SER A 115 19.13 21.81 13.88
C SER A 115 20.14 21.88 15.02
N GLU A 116 20.92 20.81 15.23
CA GLU A 116 22.06 20.79 16.16
C GLU A 116 23.21 21.72 15.74
N GLN A 117 23.35 22.08 14.46
CA GLN A 117 24.35 23.05 14.01
C GLN A 117 24.01 24.48 14.40
N GLU A 118 22.73 24.80 14.53
CA GLU A 118 22.25 26.11 15.02
C GLU A 118 22.32 26.21 16.55
N ARG A 119 22.61 25.09 17.26
CA ARG A 119 22.82 25.17 18.70
C ARG A 119 24.04 26.05 18.96
N PRO A 120 23.92 27.10 19.77
CA PRO A 120 25.08 27.87 20.17
C PRO A 120 26.05 26.92 20.85
N ARG A 121 27.26 26.78 20.28
CA ARG A 121 28.36 26.11 20.99
C ARG A 121 28.62 26.94 22.23
N CYS A 122 28.65 26.32 23.40
CA CYS A 122 28.94 26.99 24.65
C CYS A 122 30.28 27.73 24.53
N THR A 123 30.24 29.04 24.29
CA THR A 123 31.36 29.98 24.47
C THR A 123 31.36 30.52 25.90
N GLY A 124 30.80 29.76 26.84
CA GLY A 124 30.90 30.07 28.25
C GLY A 124 32.32 29.76 28.68
N GLU A 125 33.07 30.78 29.06
CA GLU A 125 34.28 30.62 29.85
C GLU A 125 33.94 29.70 31.04
N THR A 126 34.76 28.67 31.25
CA THR A 126 34.67 27.84 32.45
C THR A 126 34.78 28.78 33.65
N PRO A 127 33.76 28.91 34.50
CA PRO A 127 33.94 29.63 35.75
C PRO A 127 35.01 28.88 36.52
N LEU A 128 36.11 29.56 36.85
CA LEU A 128 37.06 29.07 37.86
C LEU A 128 36.24 28.84 39.13
N MET A 129 35.88 27.59 39.37
CA MET A 129 35.29 27.19 40.64
C MET A 129 36.40 27.31 41.69
N GLU A 130 36.49 28.47 42.36
CA GLU A 130 37.08 28.55 43.69
C GLU A 130 36.24 27.67 44.60
N ARG A 131 36.62 26.39 44.67
CA ARG A 131 36.09 25.45 45.65
C ARG A 131 37.00 25.51 46.86
N ASP A 132 36.68 26.41 47.78
CA ASP A 132 37.14 26.30 49.16
C ASP A 132 36.42 25.11 49.81
N TYR A 133 37.01 23.92 49.69
CA TYR A 133 36.55 22.75 50.42
C TYR A 133 36.93 22.86 51.89
N VAL A 134 35.99 23.33 52.72
CA VAL A 134 36.09 23.19 54.18
C VAL A 134 35.79 21.75 54.54
N TRP A 135 36.84 20.97 54.83
CA TRP A 135 36.72 19.62 55.38
C TRP A 135 36.36 19.69 56.87
N HIS A 136 35.12 19.37 57.22
CA HIS A 136 34.76 19.02 58.59
C HIS A 136 35.09 17.55 58.86
N LYS A 137 36.00 17.32 59.80
CA LYS A 137 36.33 16.00 60.35
C LYS A 137 35.18 15.54 61.26
N CYS A 138 34.60 14.38 60.96
CA CYS A 138 33.96 13.51 61.94
C CYS A 138 34.87 12.31 62.16
#